data_AF-A0AA39KQ74-F1
#
_entry.id   AF-A0AA39KQ74-F1
#
_cell.length_a   1.000
_cell.length_b   1.000
_cell.length_c   1.000
_cell.angle_alpha   90.00
_cell.angle_beta   90.00
_cell.angle_gamma   90.00
#
_symmetry.space_group_name_H-M   'P 1'
#
loop_
_entity.id
_entity.type
_entity.pdbx_description
1 polymer ?
#
loop_
_entity_poly.entity_id
_entity_poly.type
_entity_poly.pdbx_seq_one_letter_code
_entity_poly.pdbx_strand_id
1 'polypeptide(L)'
;MFPEREAKKQLSLTALVSETLSLCTKKAHNAEYDVYMLEQLIEKHLNIADIINDAVNFDQILQKLNQNELADSIIPSLKPLENVISPNLIRRLAMFGIDYALILKTLEQRGTNDTFEILQHKNNGVCQVIKTKKNLQNILNHCQKVICDKQFIQ
;
A
#
# COMPACT_ATOMS: atom_id res chain seq x y z
N MET A 1 6.26 -27.81 0.60
CA MET A 1 4.82 -27.47 0.66
C MET A 1 4.37 -27.49 2.11
N PHE A 2 4.16 -26.32 2.74
CA PHE A 2 3.51 -26.27 4.04
C PHE A 2 2.05 -26.69 3.84
N PRO A 3 1.52 -27.68 4.59
CA PRO A 3 0.16 -28.13 4.40
C PRO A 3 -0.79 -26.95 4.61
N GLU A 4 -1.80 -26.87 3.74
CA GLU A 4 -2.86 -25.86 3.73
C GLU A 4 -3.34 -25.54 5.15
N ARG A 5 -2.86 -24.43 5.71
CA ARG A 5 -3.36 -23.89 6.98
C ARG A 5 -4.08 -22.58 6.67
N GLU A 6 -5.40 -22.66 6.67
CA GLU A 6 -6.30 -21.51 6.64
C GLU A 6 -5.98 -20.57 7.82
N ALA A 7 -5.42 -19.40 7.50
CA ALA A 7 -5.33 -18.16 8.28
C ALA A 7 -3.91 -17.57 8.26
N LYS A 8 -3.83 -16.36 7.69
CA LYS A 8 -2.66 -15.45 7.68
C LYS A 8 -2.23 -15.02 9.09
N LYS A 9 -1.71 -15.93 9.90
CA LYS A 9 -1.07 -15.60 11.17
C LYS A 9 0.44 -15.52 10.92
N GLN A 10 1.04 -14.34 11.14
CA GLN A 10 2.50 -14.23 11.16
C GLN A 10 3.03 -15.14 12.27
N LEU A 11 3.76 -16.19 11.90
CA LEU A 11 4.39 -17.11 12.84
C LEU A 11 5.80 -16.59 13.17
N SER A 12 6.20 -16.72 14.43
CA SER A 12 7.58 -16.44 14.81
C SER A 12 8.50 -17.51 14.22
N LEU A 13 9.76 -17.13 13.93
CA LEU A 13 10.79 -18.04 13.45
C LEU A 13 10.94 -19.26 14.37
N THR A 14 10.92 -19.04 15.69
CA THR A 14 10.99 -20.09 16.69
C THR A 14 9.82 -21.08 16.63
N ALA A 15 8.60 -20.61 16.37
CA ALA A 15 7.44 -21.49 16.24
C ALA A 15 7.57 -22.37 14.99
N LEU A 16 7.97 -21.78 13.86
CA LEU A 16 8.20 -22.50 12.60
C LEU A 16 9.28 -23.57 12.75
N VAL A 17 10.43 -23.20 13.32
CA VAL A 17 11.57 -24.11 13.54
C VAL A 17 11.19 -25.26 14.48
N SER A 18 10.50 -24.96 15.59
CA SER A 18 10.10 -25.99 16.55
C SER A 18 9.07 -26.96 15.97
N GLU A 19 8.11 -26.47 15.16
CA GLU A 19 7.07 -27.30 14.57
C GLU A 19 7.57 -28.16 13.40
N THR A 20 8.55 -27.68 12.64
CA THR A 20 8.93 -28.30 11.37
C THR A 20 10.31 -28.95 11.37
N LEU A 21 11.24 -28.47 12.19
CA LEU A 21 12.63 -28.94 12.21
C LEU A 21 13.03 -29.64 13.51
N SER A 22 12.20 -29.54 14.56
CA SER A 22 12.53 -30.04 15.91
C SER A 22 13.87 -29.50 16.45
N LEU A 23 14.32 -28.33 15.98
CA LEU A 23 15.55 -27.69 16.43
C LEU A 23 15.33 -26.95 17.75
N CYS A 24 16.39 -26.83 18.55
CA CYS A 24 16.35 -26.14 19.83
C CYS A 24 16.27 -24.62 19.63
N THR A 25 15.21 -23.98 20.12
CA THR A 25 15.01 -22.52 19.94
C THR A 25 15.56 -21.68 21.11
N LYS A 26 16.27 -22.29 22.06
CA LYS A 26 16.75 -21.62 23.29
C LYS A 26 17.75 -20.48 23.04
N LYS A 27 18.42 -20.48 21.89
CA LYS A 27 19.38 -19.43 21.47
C LYS A 27 18.77 -18.41 20.50
N ALA A 28 17.45 -18.40 20.33
CA ALA A 28 16.77 -17.38 19.54
C ALA A 28 17.09 -15.97 20.07
N HIS A 29 17.08 -14.97 19.17
CA HIS A 29 17.56 -13.61 19.41
C HIS A 29 19.09 -13.44 19.41
N ASN A 30 19.85 -14.51 19.19
CA ASN A 30 21.22 -14.42 18.71
C ASN A 30 21.17 -14.40 17.17
N ALA A 31 21.64 -13.31 16.56
CA ALA A 31 21.53 -13.10 15.12
C ALA A 31 22.15 -14.23 14.28
N GLU A 32 23.29 -14.77 14.70
CA GLU A 32 23.95 -15.90 14.01
C GLU A 32 23.10 -17.17 14.11
N TYR A 33 22.49 -17.41 15.26
CA TYR A 33 21.61 -18.55 15.46
C TYR A 33 20.26 -18.40 14.75
N ASP A 34 19.74 -17.18 14.66
CA ASP A 34 18.51 -16.87 13.92
C ASP A 34 18.74 -17.06 12.41
N VAL A 35 19.91 -16.68 11.89
CA VAL A 35 20.31 -16.96 10.49
C VAL A 35 20.43 -18.46 10.26
N TYR A 36 21.10 -19.20 11.14
CA TYR A 36 21.19 -20.66 11.03
C TYR A 36 19.81 -21.33 11.01
N MET A 37 18.89 -20.92 11.89
CA MET A 37 17.52 -21.42 11.91
C MET A 37 16.76 -21.12 10.61
N LEU A 38 16.96 -19.94 10.01
CA LEU A 38 16.38 -19.58 8.72
C LEU A 38 16.94 -20.43 7.59
N GLU A 39 18.26 -20.64 7.53
CA GLU A 39 18.90 -21.46 6.50
C GLU A 39 18.34 -22.89 6.51
N GLN A 40 18.16 -23.49 7.69
CA GLN A 40 17.60 -24.83 7.82
C GLN A 40 16.13 -24.93 7.38
N LEU A 41 15.33 -23.87 7.63
CA LEU A 41 13.94 -23.81 7.14
C LEU A 41 13.89 -23.69 5.63
N ILE A 42 14.77 -22.86 5.06
CA ILE A 42 14.90 -22.66 3.62
C ILE A 42 15.34 -23.96 2.97
N GLU A 43 16.40 -24.61 3.44
CA GLU A 43 16.89 -25.87 2.88
C GLU A 43 15.81 -26.97 2.85
N LYS A 44 14.98 -27.06 3.89
CA LYS A 44 13.93 -28.09 3.99
C LYS A 44 12.67 -27.79 3.17
N HIS A 45 12.32 -26.51 3.02
CA HIS A 45 10.99 -26.13 2.51
C HIS A 45 11.00 -25.28 1.25
N LEU A 46 12.15 -24.71 0.86
CA LEU A 46 12.26 -23.88 -0.32
C LEU A 46 12.25 -24.75 -1.58
N ASN A 47 11.19 -24.61 -2.37
CA ASN A 47 11.17 -25.10 -3.74
C ASN A 47 11.66 -23.98 -4.66
N ILE A 48 12.58 -24.29 -5.57
CA ILE A 48 13.04 -23.33 -6.59
C ILE A 48 11.87 -22.80 -7.42
N ALA A 49 10.83 -23.61 -7.64
CA ALA A 49 9.61 -23.16 -8.30
C ALA A 49 8.84 -22.09 -7.49
N ASP A 50 8.88 -22.15 -6.16
CA ASP A 50 8.24 -21.13 -5.30
C ASP A 50 9.01 -19.82 -5.38
N ILE A 51 10.35 -19.86 -5.45
CA ILE A 51 11.19 -18.66 -5.66
C ILE A 51 10.87 -18.00 -7.01
N ILE A 52 10.74 -18.81 -8.06
CA ILE A 52 10.43 -18.29 -9.40
C ILE A 52 9.02 -17.68 -9.46
N ASN A 53 8.06 -18.25 -8.71
CA ASN A 53 6.70 -17.73 -8.63
C ASN A 53 6.57 -16.48 -7.74
N ASP A 54 7.39 -16.35 -6.69
CA ASP A 54 7.45 -15.16 -5.81
C ASP A 54 8.42 -14.09 -6.31
N ALA A 55 9.27 -14.40 -7.30
CA ALA A 55 10.13 -13.42 -7.93
C ALA A 55 9.24 -12.35 -8.58
N VAL A 56 9.31 -11.14 -8.01
CA VAL A 56 8.63 -9.95 -8.53
C VAL A 56 8.94 -9.88 -10.03
N ASN A 57 7.92 -10.07 -10.87
CA ASN A 57 8.08 -10.04 -12.31
C ASN A 57 8.70 -8.68 -12.68
N PHE A 58 9.64 -8.68 -13.62
CA PHE A 58 10.29 -7.48 -14.14
C PHE A 58 9.28 -6.38 -14.50
N ASP A 59 8.11 -6.75 -15.04
CA ASP A 59 7.01 -5.82 -15.32
C ASP A 59 6.48 -5.09 -14.07
N GLN A 60 6.38 -5.80 -12.93
CA GLN A 60 5.94 -5.22 -11.67
C GLN A 60 6.99 -4.24 -11.10
N ILE A 61 8.28 -4.55 -11.29
CA ILE A 61 9.38 -3.66 -10.92
C ILE A 61 9.31 -2.38 -11.76
N LEU A 62 9.19 -2.51 -13.08
CA LEU A 62 9.04 -1.38 -13.99
C LEU A 62 7.80 -0.54 -13.65
N GLN A 63 6.66 -1.18 -13.39
CA GLN A 63 5.45 -0.47 -12.99
C GLN A 63 5.66 0.35 -11.72
N LYS A 64 6.35 -0.23 -10.72
CA LYS A 64 6.63 0.45 -9.45
C LYS A 64 7.60 1.62 -9.62
N LEU A 65 8.60 1.49 -10.49
CA LEU A 65 9.52 2.58 -10.83
C LEU A 65 8.76 3.73 -11.50
N ASN A 66 7.97 3.45 -12.52
CA ASN A 66 7.15 4.45 -13.21
C ASN A 66 6.17 5.14 -12.26
N GLN A 67 5.54 4.40 -11.34
CA GLN A 67 4.66 4.98 -10.32
C GLN A 67 5.40 5.89 -9.34
N ASN A 68 6.64 5.58 -9.00
CA ASN A 68 7.45 6.44 -8.13
C ASN A 68 7.84 7.74 -8.84
N GLU A 69 8.29 7.66 -10.10
CA GLU A 69 8.60 8.86 -10.90
C GLU A 69 7.36 9.74 -11.08
N LEU A 70 6.22 9.14 -11.40
CA LEU A 70 4.95 9.84 -11.47
C LEU A 70 4.60 10.49 -10.13
N ALA A 71 4.74 9.76 -9.03
CA ALA A 71 4.42 10.28 -7.70
C ALA A 71 5.24 11.53 -7.37
N ASP A 72 6.54 11.53 -7.65
CA ASP A 72 7.42 12.63 -7.31
C ASP A 72 7.06 13.91 -8.10
N SER A 73 6.54 13.78 -9.33
CA SER A 73 6.02 14.91 -10.11
C SER A 73 4.67 15.44 -9.62
N ILE A 74 3.80 14.59 -9.06
CA ILE A 74 2.44 14.94 -8.64
C ILE A 74 2.38 15.44 -7.18
N ILE A 75 3.24 14.94 -6.30
CA ILE A 75 3.26 15.31 -4.87
C ILE A 75 3.18 16.83 -4.63
N PRO A 76 3.93 17.69 -5.35
CA PRO A 76 3.84 19.13 -5.17
C PRO A 76 2.42 19.71 -5.35
N SER A 77 1.62 19.13 -6.25
CA SER A 77 0.22 19.55 -6.47
C SER A 77 -0.67 19.25 -5.27
N LEU A 78 -0.36 18.20 -4.51
CA LEU A 78 -1.14 17.71 -3.36
C LEU A 78 -0.78 18.41 -2.05
N LYS A 79 0.14 19.39 -2.08
CA LYS A 79 0.53 20.21 -0.92
C LYS A 79 -0.66 20.77 -0.12
N PRO A 80 -1.78 21.22 -0.72
CA PRO A 80 -2.95 21.68 0.04
C PRO A 80 -3.56 20.63 0.99
N LEU A 81 -3.30 19.34 0.75
CA LEU A 81 -3.81 18.24 1.53
C LEU A 81 -2.85 17.76 2.64
N GLU A 82 -1.65 18.35 2.78
CA GLU A 82 -0.64 17.94 3.79
C GLU A 82 -1.18 17.93 5.23
N ASN A 83 -2.13 18.81 5.54
CA ASN A 83 -2.76 18.89 6.86
C ASN A 83 -4.11 18.13 6.95
N VAL A 84 -4.55 17.51 5.85
CA VAL A 84 -5.87 16.85 5.74
C VAL A 84 -5.73 15.33 5.84
N ILE A 85 -4.67 14.78 5.26
CA ILE A 85 -4.38 13.36 5.18
C ILE A 85 -2.89 13.09 5.42
N SER A 86 -2.55 11.84 5.75
CA SER A 86 -1.16 11.47 6.02
C SER A 86 -0.28 11.53 4.76
N PRO A 87 1.05 11.76 4.92
CA PRO A 87 2.00 11.74 3.80
C PRO A 87 1.96 10.44 2.99
N ASN A 88 1.71 9.30 3.64
CA ASN A 88 1.56 8.02 2.97
C ASN A 88 0.35 7.97 2.04
N LEU A 89 -0.76 8.64 2.38
CA LEU A 89 -1.91 8.75 1.49
C LEU A 89 -1.65 9.72 0.34
N ILE A 90 -0.93 10.82 0.59
CA ILE A 90 -0.51 11.76 -0.46
C ILE A 90 0.36 11.04 -1.49
N ARG A 91 1.37 10.28 -1.05
CA ARG A 91 2.22 9.49 -1.95
C ARG A 91 1.40 8.46 -2.72
N ARG A 92 0.43 7.78 -2.09
CA ARG A 92 -0.45 6.83 -2.79
C ARG A 92 -1.36 7.50 -3.82
N LEU A 93 -1.92 8.67 -3.55
CA LEU A 93 -2.69 9.42 -4.56
C LEU A 93 -1.79 9.73 -5.77
N ALA A 94 -0.58 10.22 -5.51
CA ALA A 94 0.38 10.58 -6.54
C ALA A 94 0.84 9.38 -7.39
N MET A 95 1.09 8.21 -6.77
CA MET A 95 1.43 6.97 -7.49
C MET A 95 0.33 6.53 -8.47
N PHE A 96 -0.92 6.90 -8.21
CA PHE A 96 -2.07 6.57 -9.06
C PHE A 96 -2.47 7.72 -10.00
N GLY A 97 -1.62 8.75 -10.13
CA GLY A 97 -1.88 9.86 -11.05
C GLY A 97 -2.93 10.85 -10.57
N ILE A 98 -3.31 10.82 -9.28
CA ILE A 98 -4.37 11.66 -8.74
C ILE A 98 -3.75 12.95 -8.20
N ASP A 99 -3.78 14.01 -9.00
CA ASP A 99 -3.36 15.34 -8.61
C ASP A 99 -4.51 16.17 -7.98
N TYR A 100 -4.18 17.31 -7.37
CA TYR A 100 -5.17 18.15 -6.70
C TYR A 100 -6.17 18.80 -7.67
N ALA A 101 -5.73 19.13 -8.89
CA ALA A 101 -6.58 19.75 -9.90
C ALA A 101 -7.67 18.78 -10.39
N LEU A 102 -7.34 17.50 -10.55
CA LEU A 102 -8.26 16.43 -10.90
C LEU A 102 -9.32 16.25 -9.81
N ILE A 103 -8.94 16.31 -8.53
CA ILE A 103 -9.88 16.22 -7.41
C ILE A 103 -10.88 17.37 -7.46
N LEU A 104 -10.39 18.61 -7.58
CA LEU A 104 -11.25 19.79 -7.65
C LEU A 104 -12.17 19.75 -8.88
N LYS A 105 -11.60 19.51 -10.06
CA LYS A 105 -12.35 19.45 -11.32
C LYS A 105 -13.44 18.39 -11.28
N THR A 106 -13.14 17.20 -10.75
CA THR A 106 -14.14 16.13 -10.63
C THR A 106 -15.25 16.53 -9.67
N LEU A 107 -14.89 17.14 -8.55
CA LEU A 107 -15.86 17.58 -7.55
C LEU A 107 -16.80 18.65 -8.11
N GLU A 108 -16.27 19.62 -8.85
CA GLU A 108 -17.06 20.69 -9.49
C GLU A 108 -17.94 20.17 -10.62
N GLN A 109 -17.41 19.29 -11.48
CA GLN A 109 -18.10 18.88 -12.72
C GLN A 109 -19.02 17.68 -12.54
N ARG A 110 -18.67 16.77 -11.62
CA ARG A 110 -19.32 15.46 -11.48
C ARG A 110 -19.83 15.17 -10.07
N GLY A 111 -19.45 16.01 -9.11
CA GLY A 111 -19.93 15.91 -7.74
C GLY A 111 -19.17 14.89 -6.88
N THR A 112 -19.73 14.65 -5.70
CA THR A 112 -19.07 13.93 -4.60
C THR A 112 -18.87 12.45 -4.88
N ASN A 113 -19.87 11.78 -5.47
CA ASN A 113 -19.83 10.34 -5.73
C ASN A 113 -18.70 9.96 -6.70
N ASP A 114 -18.59 10.67 -7.81
CA ASP A 114 -17.53 10.44 -8.79
C ASP A 114 -16.15 10.77 -8.21
N THR A 115 -16.08 11.80 -7.37
CA THR A 115 -14.84 12.13 -6.65
C THR A 115 -14.45 11.01 -5.67
N PHE A 116 -15.41 10.39 -4.99
CA PHE A 116 -15.14 9.20 -4.16
C PHE A 116 -14.57 8.05 -4.99
N GLU A 117 -15.12 7.80 -6.18
CA GLU A 117 -14.64 6.70 -7.04
C GLU A 117 -13.20 6.92 -7.50
N ILE A 118 -12.85 8.15 -7.91
CA ILE A 118 -11.48 8.51 -8.27
C ILE A 118 -10.53 8.34 -7.08
N LEU A 119 -10.89 8.88 -5.91
CA LEU A 119 -10.05 8.81 -4.71
C LEU A 119 -9.90 7.38 -4.15
N GLN A 120 -10.87 6.51 -4.39
CA GLN A 120 -10.79 5.11 -4.00
C GLN A 120 -9.90 4.32 -4.97
N HIS A 121 -9.95 4.66 -6.26
CA HIS A 121 -9.37 3.94 -7.38
C HIS A 121 -9.59 2.43 -7.24
N LYS A 122 -10.74 1.94 -7.72
CA LYS A 122 -11.09 0.52 -7.62
C LYS A 122 -10.47 -0.26 -8.76
N ASN A 123 -9.71 -1.30 -8.42
CA ASN A 123 -9.31 -2.33 -9.37
C ASN A 123 -10.00 -3.64 -8.97
N ASN A 124 -10.79 -4.22 -9.89
CA ASN A 124 -11.62 -5.41 -9.64
C ASN A 124 -12.49 -5.31 -8.38
N GLY A 125 -13.10 -4.13 -8.15
CA GLY A 125 -13.95 -3.87 -6.97
C GLY A 125 -13.19 -3.59 -5.66
N VAL A 126 -11.86 -3.72 -5.64
CA VAL A 126 -11.03 -3.48 -4.46
C VAL A 126 -10.43 -2.07 -4.51
N CYS A 127 -10.65 -1.28 -3.45
CA CYS A 127 -10.07 0.07 -3.33
C CYS A 127 -8.55 0.01 -3.17
N GLN A 128 -7.82 0.64 -4.11
CA GLN A 128 -6.37 0.63 -4.17
C GLN A 128 -5.71 1.86 -3.54
N VAL A 129 -6.42 2.98 -3.38
CA VAL A 129 -5.85 4.23 -2.83
C VAL A 129 -6.43 4.51 -1.45
N ILE A 130 -7.60 5.14 -1.32
CA ILE A 130 -8.20 5.43 -0.01
C ILE A 130 -9.29 4.42 0.32
N LYS A 131 -9.08 3.64 1.39
CA LYS A 131 -10.04 2.61 1.84
C LYS A 131 -11.06 3.13 2.86
N THR A 132 -10.68 4.14 3.62
CA THR A 132 -11.46 4.63 4.77
C THR A 132 -12.37 5.79 4.38
N LYS A 133 -13.66 5.70 4.70
CA LYS A 133 -14.64 6.79 4.49
C LYS A 133 -14.22 8.12 5.15
N LYS A 134 -13.61 8.07 6.34
CA LYS A 134 -13.14 9.27 7.06
C LYS A 134 -12.17 10.11 6.23
N ASN A 135 -11.13 9.48 5.66
CA ASN A 135 -10.12 10.20 4.86
C ASN A 135 -10.72 10.77 3.57
N LEU A 136 -11.63 10.03 2.94
CA LEU A 136 -12.35 10.52 1.76
C LEU A 136 -13.19 11.77 2.10
N GLN A 137 -13.94 11.73 3.21
CA GLN A 137 -14.74 12.86 3.66
C GLN A 137 -13.87 14.07 4.04
N ASN A 138 -12.72 13.86 4.67
CA ASN A 138 -11.79 14.93 5.01
C ASN A 138 -11.32 15.70 3.77
N ILE A 139 -10.94 14.97 2.72
CA ILE A 139 -10.52 15.56 1.43
C ILE A 139 -11.68 16.35 0.81
N LEU A 140 -12.88 15.75 0.73
CA LEU A 140 -14.06 16.42 0.17
C LEU A 140 -14.42 17.69 0.94
N ASN A 141 -14.47 17.63 2.27
CA ASN A 141 -14.78 18.80 3.09
C ASN A 141 -13.75 19.92 2.90
N HIS A 142 -12.47 19.57 2.76
CA HIS A 142 -11.43 20.55 2.44
C HIS A 142 -11.66 21.17 1.07
N CYS A 143 -11.86 20.36 0.02
CA CYS A 143 -12.08 20.84 -1.34
C CYS A 143 -13.36 21.67 -1.47
N GLN A 144 -14.45 21.28 -0.81
CA GLN A 144 -15.71 22.04 -0.79
C GLN A 144 -15.53 23.42 -0.17
N LYS A 145 -14.80 23.54 0.95
CA LYS A 145 -14.48 24.85 1.54
C LYS A 145 -13.74 25.73 0.54
N VAL A 146 -12.72 25.19 -0.11
CA VAL A 146 -11.93 25.94 -1.13
C VAL A 146 -12.80 26.39 -2.32
N ILE A 147 -13.73 25.56 -2.78
CA ILE A 147 -14.64 25.91 -3.89
C ILE A 147 -15.62 27.00 -3.44
N CYS A 148 -16.23 26.86 -2.26
CA CYS A 148 -17.14 27.87 -1.71
C CYS A 148 -16.43 29.22 -1.52
N ASP A 149 -15.23 29.22 -0.93
CA ASP A 149 -14.45 30.44 -0.68
C ASP A 149 -14.10 31.18 -1.98
N LYS A 150 -13.89 30.45 -3.09
CA LYS A 150 -13.66 31.06 -4.42
C LYS A 150 -14.90 31.73 -5.01
N GLN A 151 -16.10 31.24 -4.69
CA GLN A 151 -17.36 31.81 -5.20
C GLN A 151 -17.77 33.11 -4.52
N PHE A 152 -17.18 33.45 -3.36
CA PHE A 152 -17.46 34.70 -2.63
C PHE A 152 -16.52 35.86 -2.99
N ILE A 153 -15.58 35.67 -3.92
CA ILE A 153 -14.60 36.69 -4.35
C ILE A 153 -14.89 37.18 -5.79
N GLN A 154 -15.94 36.68 -6.44
CA GLN A 154 -16.44 37.16 -7.75
C GLN A 154 -17.71 37.98 -7.58
#